data_AF-A0A6A0HFA9-F1
#
_entry.id   AF-A0A6A0HFA9-F1
#
_cell.length_a   1.000
_cell.length_b   1.000
_cell.length_c   1.000
_cell.angle_alpha   90.00
_cell.angle_beta   90.00
_cell.angle_gamma   90.00
#
_symmetry.space_group_name_H-M   'P 1'
#
loop_
_entity.id
_entity.type
_entity.pdbx_description
1 polymer ?
#
loop_
_entity_poly.entity_id
_entity_poly.type
_entity_poly.pdbx_seq_one_letter_code
_entity_poly.pdbx_strand_id
1 'polypeptide(L)'
;MQGFDAAKINEIIRKASEGSRFYQHKQQAQQKLDAKIKEMLHTAQQMSPQLLEKATKKMEAVALECEAGRDLSRTIVHVDMDMFYAAVEMRDQPNLKDVPMAVGGNSMLSTSNYIARKFGVRAGMPGFIARQLCPALVLVPPNFSKYKAVSRVVEQVFAIYDPNYAMMSLDEAYLDITDYMEANADAYQAKSEVDNETLAEAIVREMRLKIQEATQLTASAGIAANTRLAKVCSDLNKPNGQYYLPSDTRAIMDFINKLPIRKISGIGNVTEQQLKALGITLCGQIRPNYGLLRLLFSDCSLDYFVRISLGLGETDLSNYTSGEQKSISTETTFTGTSCKQKLMQMVSDLSIELHGDMKKKGLVGKLVTLKTKTVNFVLKTRSMALGEPTSDPEVMGKVARKLLIAEMEKCPVDEPLSLRLLGVRMSNLSEEASSGRAKQTTISKMFEKQTVSAGRESSSNYCLVTESVAREVQAFHD
;
A
#
# COMPACT_ATOMS: atom_id res chain seq x y z
N MET A 1 -5.64 -16.13 10.26
CA MET A 1 -6.26 -16.20 11.60
C MET A 1 -7.71 -16.66 11.46
N GLN A 2 -7.93 -17.94 11.11
CA GLN A 2 -9.27 -18.54 11.09
C GLN A 2 -9.48 -19.31 12.40
N GLY A 3 -10.72 -19.39 12.88
CA GLY A 3 -11.09 -20.25 14.03
C GLY A 3 -10.93 -19.64 15.43
N PHE A 4 -10.90 -18.31 15.58
CA PHE A 4 -10.85 -17.66 16.90
C PHE A 4 -12.20 -17.09 17.33
N ASP A 5 -12.42 -17.00 18.64
CA ASP A 5 -13.49 -16.21 19.22
C ASP A 5 -13.19 -14.71 19.02
N ALA A 6 -13.54 -14.23 17.83
CA ALA A 6 -13.39 -12.85 17.43
C ALA A 6 -14.14 -11.91 18.39
N ALA A 7 -15.27 -12.35 18.96
CA ALA A 7 -16.04 -11.55 19.90
C ALA A 7 -15.25 -11.31 21.20
N LYS A 8 -14.66 -12.36 21.77
CA LYS A 8 -13.82 -12.25 22.97
C LYS A 8 -12.58 -11.37 22.73
N ILE A 9 -11.88 -11.56 21.61
CA ILE A 9 -10.71 -10.73 21.26
C ILE A 9 -11.12 -9.27 21.12
N ASN A 10 -12.20 -9.00 20.39
CA ASN A 10 -12.68 -7.64 20.18
C ASN A 10 -13.14 -6.98 21.49
N GLU A 11 -13.73 -7.74 22.41
CA GLU A 11 -14.15 -7.23 23.71
C GLU A 11 -12.94 -6.82 24.58
N ILE A 12 -11.88 -7.62 24.60
CA ILE A 12 -10.64 -7.25 25.30
C ILE A 12 -10.05 -5.97 24.69
N ILE A 13 -9.95 -5.90 23.36
CA ILE A 13 -9.44 -4.70 22.66
C ILE A 13 -10.31 -3.49 22.97
N ARG A 14 -11.63 -3.64 22.99
CA ARG A 14 -12.59 -2.58 23.30
C ARG A 14 -12.36 -2.06 24.72
N LYS A 15 -12.37 -2.93 25.73
CA LYS A 15 -12.13 -2.56 27.12
C LYS A 15 -10.77 -1.88 27.32
N ALA A 16 -9.72 -2.36 26.65
CA ALA A 16 -8.39 -1.78 26.72
C ALA A 16 -8.29 -0.38 26.09
N SER A 17 -9.18 -0.07 25.15
CA SER A 17 -9.14 1.16 24.36
C SER A 17 -10.18 2.19 24.80
N GLU A 18 -11.24 1.76 25.47
CA GLU A 18 -12.38 2.58 25.87
C GLU A 18 -11.94 3.80 26.70
N GLY A 19 -12.58 4.94 26.45
CA GLY A 19 -12.23 6.22 27.09
C GLY A 19 -10.94 6.89 26.57
N SER A 20 -10.10 6.21 25.81
CA SER A 20 -8.88 6.83 25.25
C SER A 20 -9.20 7.86 24.15
N ARG A 21 -8.32 8.87 24.00
CA ARG A 21 -8.39 9.84 22.88
C ARG A 21 -8.34 9.15 21.51
N PHE A 22 -7.65 8.01 21.41
CA PHE A 22 -7.59 7.23 20.17
C PHE A 22 -8.96 6.63 19.83
N TYR A 23 -9.60 6.04 20.84
CA TYR A 23 -10.91 5.41 20.70
C TYR A 23 -11.99 6.44 20.34
N GLN A 24 -11.98 7.60 20.97
CA GLN A 24 -12.88 8.71 20.61
C GLN A 24 -12.67 9.16 19.16
N HIS A 25 -11.41 9.33 18.73
CA HIS A 25 -11.09 9.67 17.34
C HIS A 25 -11.59 8.61 16.35
N LYS A 26 -11.45 7.32 16.69
CA LYS A 26 -11.96 6.21 15.88
C LYS A 26 -13.49 6.18 15.82
N GLN A 27 -14.17 6.45 16.92
CA GLN A 27 -15.64 6.58 16.92
C GLN A 27 -16.11 7.71 16.02
N GLN A 28 -15.48 8.90 16.11
CA GLN A 28 -15.83 10.02 15.24
C GLN A 28 -15.59 9.70 13.76
N ALA A 29 -14.50 9.00 13.44
CA ALA A 29 -14.24 8.54 12.07
C ALA A 29 -15.29 7.52 11.60
N GLN A 30 -15.72 6.60 12.47
CA GLN A 30 -16.78 5.64 12.16
C GLN A 30 -18.13 6.34 11.95
N GLN A 31 -18.51 7.29 12.80
CA GLN A 31 -19.74 8.07 12.63
C GLN A 31 -19.79 8.82 11.29
N LYS A 32 -18.66 9.38 10.85
CA LYS A 32 -18.55 10.03 9.53
C LYS A 32 -18.73 9.01 8.39
N LEU A 33 -18.16 7.82 8.53
CA LEU A 33 -18.33 6.75 7.55
C LEU A 33 -19.79 6.28 7.51
N ASP A 34 -20.42 6.07 8.68
CA ASP A 34 -21.82 5.64 8.79
C ASP A 34 -22.76 6.68 8.16
N ALA A 35 -22.51 7.98 8.40
CA ALA A 35 -23.26 9.06 7.76
C ALA A 35 -23.12 9.04 6.23
N LYS A 36 -21.88 8.86 5.72
CA LYS A 36 -21.62 8.74 4.28
C LYS A 36 -22.30 7.51 3.68
N ILE A 37 -22.29 6.38 4.38
CA ILE A 37 -22.98 5.17 3.94
C ILE A 37 -24.49 5.40 3.89
N LYS A 38 -25.06 6.06 4.91
CA LYS A 38 -26.49 6.40 4.93
C LYS A 38 -26.88 7.29 3.75
N GLU A 39 -26.08 8.31 3.44
CA GLU A 39 -26.27 9.18 2.28
C GLU A 39 -26.20 8.37 0.98
N MET A 40 -25.16 7.54 0.81
CA MET A 40 -24.98 6.67 -0.35
C MET A 40 -26.17 5.72 -0.57
N LEU A 41 -26.72 5.12 0.50
CA LEU A 41 -27.91 4.28 0.43
C LEU A 41 -29.17 5.06 0.07
N HIS A 42 -29.31 6.28 0.59
CA HIS A 42 -30.42 7.16 0.25
C HIS A 42 -30.38 7.54 -1.23
N THR A 43 -29.20 7.92 -1.76
CA THR A 43 -29.00 8.19 -3.18
C THR A 43 -29.34 6.95 -4.02
N ALA A 44 -28.89 5.76 -3.61
CA ALA A 44 -29.18 4.51 -4.32
C ALA A 44 -30.68 4.21 -4.44
N GLN A 45 -31.46 4.48 -3.38
CA GLN A 45 -32.91 4.26 -3.36
C GLN A 45 -33.69 5.18 -4.30
N GLN A 46 -33.14 6.35 -4.64
CA GLN A 46 -33.79 7.34 -5.51
C GLN A 46 -33.48 7.12 -7.00
N MET A 47 -32.60 6.18 -7.35
CA MET A 47 -32.20 5.95 -8.73
C MET A 47 -33.31 5.25 -9.52
N SER A 48 -33.64 5.80 -10.70
CA SER A 48 -34.60 5.16 -11.58
C SER A 48 -34.00 3.90 -12.25
N PRO A 49 -34.83 2.88 -12.56
CA PRO A 49 -34.37 1.70 -13.30
C PRO A 49 -33.66 2.06 -14.62
N GLN A 50 -34.13 3.08 -15.33
CA GLN A 50 -33.54 3.52 -16.60
C GLN A 50 -32.14 4.12 -16.40
N LEU A 51 -31.93 4.87 -15.32
CA LEU A 51 -30.62 5.43 -14.99
C LEU A 51 -29.63 4.31 -14.62
N LEU A 52 -30.08 3.35 -13.82
CA LEU A 52 -29.29 2.17 -13.45
C LEU A 52 -28.90 1.35 -14.68
N GLU A 53 -29.84 1.08 -15.57
CA GLU A 53 -29.58 0.33 -16.80
C GLU A 53 -28.56 1.06 -17.70
N LYS A 54 -28.71 2.38 -17.88
CA LYS A 54 -27.76 3.20 -18.64
C LYS A 54 -26.37 3.17 -18.01
N ALA A 55 -26.27 3.24 -16.69
CA ALA A 55 -25.01 3.18 -15.97
C ALA A 55 -24.35 1.79 -16.08
N THR A 56 -25.14 0.71 -15.96
CA THR A 56 -24.69 -0.68 -16.15
C THR A 56 -24.14 -0.88 -17.56
N LYS A 57 -24.85 -0.43 -18.60
CA LYS A 57 -24.40 -0.54 -20.00
C LYS A 57 -23.03 0.12 -20.23
N LYS A 58 -22.79 1.29 -19.62
CA LYS A 58 -21.48 1.96 -19.70
C LYS A 58 -20.36 1.12 -19.06
N MET A 59 -20.61 0.58 -17.87
CA MET A 59 -19.63 -0.26 -17.17
C MET A 59 -19.38 -1.59 -17.87
N GLU A 60 -20.41 -2.20 -18.45
CA GLU A 60 -20.27 -3.41 -19.27
C GLU A 60 -19.42 -3.16 -20.51
N ALA A 61 -19.55 -1.99 -21.16
CA ALA A 61 -18.67 -1.63 -22.28
C ALA A 61 -17.20 -1.55 -21.84
N VAL A 62 -16.92 -0.93 -20.68
CA VAL A 62 -15.56 -0.90 -20.10
C VAL A 62 -15.07 -2.30 -19.74
N ALA A 63 -15.95 -3.15 -19.20
CA ALA A 63 -15.62 -4.53 -18.85
C ALA A 63 -15.27 -5.35 -20.10
N LEU A 64 -16.00 -5.18 -21.20
CA LEU A 64 -15.71 -5.82 -22.49
C LEU A 64 -14.36 -5.37 -23.05
N GLU A 65 -14.04 -4.08 -22.98
CA GLU A 65 -12.74 -3.55 -23.39
C GLU A 65 -11.60 -4.13 -22.54
N CYS A 66 -11.78 -4.18 -21.22
CA CYS A 66 -10.81 -4.78 -20.30
C CYS A 66 -10.61 -6.29 -20.57
N GLU A 67 -11.70 -7.01 -20.84
CA GLU A 67 -11.66 -8.45 -21.14
C GLU A 67 -10.96 -8.73 -22.47
N ALA A 68 -11.17 -7.89 -23.49
CA ALA A 68 -10.50 -7.99 -24.78
C ALA A 68 -8.97 -7.82 -24.66
N GLY A 69 -8.51 -7.06 -23.67
CA GLY A 69 -7.10 -6.89 -23.33
C GLY A 69 -6.54 -7.90 -22.33
N ARG A 70 -7.27 -8.97 -21.99
CA ARG A 70 -6.80 -9.98 -21.03
C ARG A 70 -5.56 -10.69 -21.57
N ASP A 71 -4.48 -10.64 -20.80
CA ASP A 71 -3.27 -11.40 -21.01
C ASP A 71 -3.16 -12.54 -19.98
N LEU A 72 -3.05 -13.77 -20.48
CA LEU A 72 -2.84 -14.99 -19.69
C LEU A 72 -1.52 -15.70 -20.05
N SER A 73 -0.67 -15.06 -20.86
CA SER A 73 0.59 -15.64 -21.33
C SER A 73 1.69 -15.63 -20.27
N ARG A 74 1.56 -14.77 -19.25
CA ARG A 74 2.58 -14.60 -18.21
C ARG A 74 2.31 -15.49 -17.00
N THR A 75 3.37 -15.92 -16.34
CA THR A 75 3.35 -16.62 -15.05
C THR A 75 3.98 -15.74 -13.99
N ILE A 76 3.12 -15.02 -13.26
CA ILE A 76 3.52 -14.10 -12.20
C ILE A 76 3.52 -14.83 -10.85
N VAL A 77 4.61 -14.64 -10.11
CA VAL A 77 4.79 -15.18 -8.77
C VAL A 77 4.83 -14.02 -7.79
N HIS A 78 4.05 -14.10 -6.71
CA HIS A 78 4.22 -13.26 -5.55
C HIS A 78 4.83 -14.09 -4.42
N VAL A 79 5.99 -13.67 -3.91
CA VAL A 79 6.65 -14.31 -2.76
C VAL A 79 6.52 -13.42 -1.53
N ASP A 80 6.18 -14.00 -0.38
CA ASP A 80 5.97 -13.28 0.88
C ASP A 80 6.58 -14.09 2.04
N MET A 81 7.64 -13.56 2.67
CA MET A 81 8.33 -14.23 3.78
C MET A 81 7.41 -14.42 4.98
N ASP A 82 7.42 -15.61 5.56
CA ASP A 82 6.51 -15.91 6.65
C ASP A 82 6.95 -15.22 7.94
N MET A 83 6.07 -14.36 8.48
CA MET A 83 6.30 -13.64 9.75
C MET A 83 7.69 -12.95 9.83
N PHE A 84 8.16 -12.38 8.72
CA PHE A 84 9.56 -12.04 8.44
C PHE A 84 10.40 -11.58 9.64
N TYR A 85 10.11 -10.42 10.23
CA TYR A 85 10.92 -9.91 11.34
C TYR A 85 10.92 -10.85 12.56
N ALA A 86 9.80 -11.49 12.87
CA ALA A 86 9.74 -12.46 13.96
C ALA A 86 10.53 -13.72 13.64
N ALA A 87 10.50 -14.19 12.38
CA ALA A 87 11.28 -15.34 11.94
C ALA A 87 12.80 -15.08 12.05
N VAL A 88 13.26 -13.88 11.69
CA VAL A 88 14.67 -13.47 11.85
C VAL A 88 15.08 -13.52 13.32
N GLU A 89 14.28 -12.93 14.22
CA GLU A 89 14.61 -12.94 15.65
C GLU A 89 14.53 -14.36 16.25
N MET A 90 13.58 -15.20 15.83
CA MET A 90 13.48 -16.61 16.24
C MET A 90 14.67 -17.47 15.77
N ARG A 91 15.25 -17.16 14.61
CA ARG A 91 16.46 -17.82 14.11
C ARG A 91 17.66 -17.46 14.99
N ASP A 92 17.84 -16.17 15.26
CA ASP A 92 18.99 -15.65 16.00
C ASP A 92 18.89 -15.92 17.53
N GLN A 93 17.67 -16.08 18.05
CA GLN A 93 17.38 -16.36 19.46
C GLN A 93 16.46 -17.59 19.56
N PRO A 94 17.02 -18.82 19.58
CA PRO A 94 16.24 -20.05 19.48
C PRO A 94 15.19 -20.25 20.58
N ASN A 95 15.40 -19.66 21.77
CA ASN A 95 14.42 -19.66 22.87
C ASN A 95 13.10 -18.95 22.53
N LEU A 96 13.05 -18.15 21.46
CA LEU A 96 11.83 -17.49 20.99
C LEU A 96 10.93 -18.39 20.13
N LYS A 97 11.41 -19.55 19.68
CA LYS A 97 10.69 -20.42 18.74
C LYS A 97 9.39 -20.98 19.30
N ASP A 98 9.40 -21.33 20.58
CA ASP A 98 8.31 -22.05 21.24
C ASP A 98 7.42 -21.16 22.12
N VAL A 99 7.62 -19.84 22.09
CA VAL A 99 6.87 -18.88 22.89
C VAL A 99 6.12 -17.87 22.02
N PRO A 100 4.98 -17.32 22.48
CA PRO A 100 4.32 -16.23 21.78
C PRO A 100 5.24 -14.99 21.80
N MET A 101 5.63 -14.50 20.62
CA MET A 101 6.47 -13.31 20.53
C MET A 101 6.01 -12.35 19.43
N ALA A 102 6.34 -11.07 19.61
CA ALA A 102 6.11 -10.02 18.62
C ALA A 102 7.30 -9.08 18.51
N VAL A 103 7.55 -8.60 17.29
CA VAL A 103 8.56 -7.57 17.02
C VAL A 103 7.90 -6.19 17.11
N GLY A 104 8.49 -5.30 17.89
CA GLY A 104 7.99 -3.94 18.11
C GLY A 104 8.22 -3.51 19.55
N GLY A 105 7.33 -2.66 20.05
CA GLY A 105 7.39 -2.19 21.42
C GLY A 105 6.00 -2.06 22.04
N ASN A 106 5.96 -1.53 23.25
CA ASN A 106 4.69 -1.39 23.98
C ASN A 106 3.68 -0.49 23.23
N SER A 107 4.18 0.47 22.45
CA SER A 107 3.36 1.41 21.67
C SER A 107 2.78 0.80 20.39
N MET A 108 3.53 -0.07 19.70
CA MET A 108 3.13 -0.62 18.40
C MET A 108 3.92 -1.88 18.05
N LEU A 109 3.23 -2.87 17.48
CA LEU A 109 3.82 -4.09 16.95
C LEU A 109 3.98 -4.00 15.42
N SER A 110 5.15 -4.35 14.92
CA SER A 110 5.44 -4.50 13.48
C SER A 110 4.93 -5.83 12.95
N THR A 111 5.18 -6.93 13.68
CA THR A 111 4.66 -8.26 13.34
C THR A 111 4.66 -9.16 14.58
N SER A 112 4.13 -10.37 14.45
CA SER A 112 4.12 -11.39 15.50
C SER A 112 4.26 -12.79 14.89
N ASN A 113 4.83 -13.71 15.66
CA ASN A 113 4.95 -15.10 15.24
C ASN A 113 3.59 -15.80 15.22
N TYR A 114 3.49 -16.94 14.51
CA TYR A 114 2.22 -17.66 14.40
C TYR A 114 1.67 -18.15 15.75
N ILE A 115 2.51 -18.36 16.76
CA ILE A 115 2.08 -18.71 18.12
C ILE A 115 1.29 -17.54 18.74
N ALA A 116 1.85 -16.32 18.74
CA ALA A 116 1.17 -15.13 19.24
C ALA A 116 -0.09 -14.80 18.42
N ARG A 117 -0.09 -15.06 17.11
CA ARG A 117 -1.28 -14.88 16.25
C ARG A 117 -2.47 -15.72 16.70
N LYS A 118 -2.26 -16.85 17.39
CA LYS A 118 -3.36 -17.65 17.96
C LYS A 118 -4.14 -16.94 19.07
N PHE A 119 -3.56 -15.89 19.66
CA PHE A 119 -4.22 -15.05 20.67
C PHE A 119 -4.84 -13.79 20.07
N GLY A 120 -4.81 -13.62 18.75
CA GLY A 120 -5.26 -12.40 18.07
C GLY A 120 -4.22 -11.28 18.03
N VAL A 121 -3.01 -11.51 18.54
CA VAL A 121 -1.88 -10.56 18.41
C VAL A 121 -1.49 -10.43 16.95
N ARG A 122 -1.45 -9.21 16.42
CA ARG A 122 -1.19 -8.92 15.00
C ARG A 122 -0.42 -7.63 14.78
N ALA A 123 0.15 -7.47 13.60
CA ALA A 123 0.76 -6.23 13.14
C ALA A 123 -0.23 -5.04 13.25
N GLY A 124 0.29 -3.86 13.59
CA GLY A 124 -0.52 -2.64 13.76
C GLY A 124 -1.31 -2.58 15.08
N MET A 125 -1.13 -3.55 15.98
CA MET A 125 -1.70 -3.54 17.33
C MET A 125 -0.73 -2.90 18.32
N PRO A 126 -1.18 -2.12 19.32
CA PRO A 126 -0.33 -1.68 20.42
C PRO A 126 0.14 -2.86 21.29
N GLY A 127 1.43 -2.87 21.66
CA GLY A 127 2.01 -3.94 22.47
C GLY A 127 1.36 -4.12 23.84
N PHE A 128 0.90 -3.02 24.47
CA PHE A 128 0.20 -3.10 25.75
C PHE A 128 -1.16 -3.83 25.64
N ILE A 129 -1.88 -3.67 24.52
CA ILE A 129 -3.13 -4.40 24.25
C ILE A 129 -2.80 -5.88 23.95
N ALA A 130 -1.75 -6.12 23.16
CA ALA A 130 -1.31 -7.46 22.83
C ALA A 130 -0.95 -8.30 24.08
N ARG A 131 -0.34 -7.67 25.10
CA ARG A 131 -0.07 -8.31 26.40
C ARG A 131 -1.33 -8.63 27.20
N GLN A 132 -2.44 -7.90 27.01
CA GLN A 132 -3.72 -8.27 27.62
C GLN A 132 -4.35 -9.47 26.93
N LEU A 133 -4.17 -9.60 25.60
CA LEU A 133 -4.60 -10.79 24.84
C LEU A 133 -3.73 -12.02 25.16
N CYS A 134 -2.44 -11.80 25.37
CA CYS A 134 -1.47 -12.85 25.65
C CYS A 134 -0.48 -12.36 26.74
N PRO A 135 -0.75 -12.63 28.03
CA PRO A 135 0.12 -12.18 29.13
C PRO A 135 1.56 -12.70 29.04
N ALA A 136 1.76 -13.87 28.44
CA ALA A 136 3.08 -14.48 28.22
C ALA A 136 3.83 -13.90 27.00
N LEU A 137 3.29 -12.89 26.31
CA LEU A 137 3.88 -12.34 25.09
C LEU A 137 5.26 -11.71 25.34
N VAL A 138 6.25 -12.19 24.59
CA VAL A 138 7.58 -11.60 24.55
C VAL A 138 7.62 -10.50 23.48
N LEU A 139 8.06 -9.30 23.86
CA LEU A 139 8.25 -8.18 22.93
C LEU A 139 9.73 -8.03 22.63
N VAL A 140 10.09 -8.08 21.34
CA VAL A 140 11.46 -7.93 20.85
C VAL A 140 11.59 -6.63 20.06
N PRO A 141 12.53 -5.72 20.41
CA PRO A 141 12.75 -4.50 19.63
C PRO A 141 13.16 -4.80 18.18
N PRO A 142 12.74 -3.98 17.19
CA PRO A 142 13.10 -4.21 15.80
C PRO A 142 14.58 -3.97 15.52
N ASN A 143 15.20 -4.83 14.71
CA ASN A 143 16.55 -4.64 14.17
C ASN A 143 16.55 -4.53 12.63
N PHE A 144 16.30 -3.32 12.12
CA PHE A 144 16.18 -3.08 10.68
C PHE A 144 17.46 -3.37 9.88
N SER A 145 18.64 -3.29 10.50
CA SER A 145 19.90 -3.65 9.84
C SER A 145 19.93 -5.14 9.51
N LYS A 146 19.52 -6.01 10.47
CA LYS A 146 19.39 -7.45 10.23
C LYS A 146 18.36 -7.75 9.15
N TYR A 147 17.19 -7.11 9.22
CA TYR A 147 16.10 -7.38 8.27
C TYR A 147 16.49 -7.00 6.84
N LYS A 148 17.16 -5.86 6.64
CA LYS A 148 17.71 -5.45 5.35
C LYS A 148 18.79 -6.41 4.85
N ALA A 149 19.65 -6.93 5.74
CA ALA A 149 20.66 -7.89 5.37
C ALA A 149 20.03 -9.21 4.86
N VAL A 150 19.00 -9.70 5.53
CA VAL A 150 18.27 -10.90 5.10
C VAL A 150 17.52 -10.67 3.79
N SER A 151 16.83 -9.52 3.64
CA SER A 151 16.17 -9.13 2.38
C SER A 151 17.12 -9.23 1.19
N ARG A 152 18.34 -8.70 1.31
CA ARG A 152 19.37 -8.76 0.26
C ARG A 152 19.76 -10.20 -0.12
N VAL A 153 19.76 -11.13 0.82
CA VAL A 153 20.03 -12.55 0.53
C VAL A 153 18.86 -13.17 -0.24
N VAL A 154 17.62 -12.85 0.15
CA VAL A 154 16.43 -13.32 -0.57
C VAL A 154 16.37 -12.73 -1.99
N GLU A 155 16.69 -11.45 -2.14
CA GLU A 155 16.81 -10.75 -3.43
C GLU A 155 17.78 -11.45 -4.40
N GLN A 156 18.91 -11.97 -3.90
CA GLN A 156 19.85 -12.76 -4.70
C GLN A 156 19.24 -14.06 -5.23
N VAL A 157 18.34 -14.69 -4.47
CA VAL A 157 17.60 -15.87 -4.93
C VAL A 157 16.59 -15.46 -6.00
N PHE A 158 15.86 -14.36 -5.81
CA PHE A 158 14.90 -13.85 -6.80
C PHE A 158 15.55 -13.56 -8.16
N ALA A 159 16.72 -12.93 -8.16
CA ALA A 159 17.46 -12.60 -9.37
C ALA A 159 17.86 -13.80 -10.25
N ILE A 160 17.83 -15.04 -9.70
CA ILE A 160 18.06 -16.27 -10.47
C ILE A 160 16.87 -16.57 -11.40
N TYR A 161 15.66 -16.27 -10.94
CA TYR A 161 14.41 -16.65 -11.61
C TYR A 161 13.82 -15.51 -12.45
N ASP A 162 14.06 -14.27 -12.04
CA ASP A 162 13.67 -13.08 -12.78
C ASP A 162 14.68 -11.96 -12.49
N PRO A 163 15.51 -11.52 -13.44
CA PRO A 163 16.44 -10.40 -13.23
C PRO A 163 15.73 -9.05 -13.08
N ASN A 164 14.47 -8.95 -13.50
CA ASN A 164 13.63 -7.75 -13.43
C ASN A 164 12.56 -7.87 -12.31
N TYR A 165 12.81 -8.69 -11.30
CA TYR A 165 11.92 -8.82 -10.15
C TYR A 165 11.63 -7.46 -9.49
N ALA A 166 10.44 -7.35 -8.89
CA ALA A 166 9.98 -6.12 -8.25
C ALA A 166 9.82 -6.32 -6.73
N MET A 167 10.72 -5.73 -5.94
CA MET A 167 10.57 -5.66 -4.49
C MET A 167 9.48 -4.68 -4.08
N MET A 168 8.53 -5.13 -3.27
CA MET A 168 7.46 -4.29 -2.72
C MET A 168 7.77 -3.81 -1.30
N SER A 169 8.43 -4.66 -0.52
CA SER A 169 8.92 -4.38 0.84
C SER A 169 10.27 -5.08 1.06
N LEU A 170 10.68 -5.30 2.33
CA LEU A 170 11.84 -6.16 2.64
C LEU A 170 11.50 -7.66 2.59
N ASP A 171 10.22 -8.01 2.50
CA ASP A 171 9.72 -9.39 2.64
C ASP A 171 8.74 -9.84 1.57
N GLU A 172 8.35 -8.97 0.65
CA GLU A 172 7.52 -9.33 -0.50
C GLU A 172 8.07 -8.82 -1.83
N ALA A 173 7.93 -9.65 -2.86
CA ALA A 173 8.33 -9.36 -4.22
C ALA A 173 7.38 -10.01 -5.23
N TYR A 174 7.29 -9.39 -6.41
CA TYR A 174 6.77 -10.02 -7.62
C TYR A 174 7.92 -10.47 -8.52
N LEU A 175 7.74 -11.61 -9.16
CA LEU A 175 8.61 -12.12 -10.21
C LEU A 175 7.75 -12.54 -11.40
N ASP A 176 8.27 -12.36 -12.59
CA ASP A 176 7.73 -12.93 -13.81
C ASP A 176 8.66 -14.08 -14.26
N ILE A 177 8.24 -15.31 -13.98
CA ILE A 177 9.08 -16.50 -14.23
C ILE A 177 8.85 -17.09 -15.62
N THR A 178 8.09 -16.42 -16.49
CA THR A 178 7.70 -16.95 -17.81
C THR A 178 8.92 -17.36 -18.63
N ASP A 179 9.88 -16.46 -18.78
CA ASP A 179 11.06 -16.70 -19.61
C ASP A 179 12.00 -17.75 -18.97
N TYR A 180 12.07 -17.76 -17.62
CA TYR A 180 12.83 -18.78 -16.89
C TYR A 180 12.21 -20.18 -17.07
N MET A 181 10.88 -20.28 -17.04
CA MET A 181 10.16 -21.52 -17.29
C MET A 181 10.47 -22.07 -18.68
N GLU A 182 10.39 -21.24 -19.71
CA GLU A 182 10.68 -21.64 -21.09
C GLU A 182 12.13 -22.14 -21.24
N ALA A 183 13.10 -21.40 -20.69
CA ALA A 183 14.51 -21.74 -20.80
C ALA A 183 14.92 -23.00 -20.03
N ASN A 184 14.13 -23.43 -19.03
CA ASN A 184 14.50 -24.51 -18.12
C ASN A 184 13.52 -25.70 -18.12
N ALA A 185 12.53 -25.73 -19.02
CA ALA A 185 11.46 -26.74 -19.02
C ALA A 185 12.01 -28.18 -18.98
N ASP A 186 12.98 -28.52 -19.84
CA ASP A 186 13.57 -29.86 -19.93
C ASP A 186 14.27 -30.28 -18.64
N ALA A 187 14.93 -29.35 -17.96
CA ALA A 187 15.67 -29.61 -16.71
C ALA A 187 14.74 -29.98 -15.55
N TYR A 188 13.49 -29.48 -15.57
CA TYR A 188 12.48 -29.78 -14.55
C TYR A 188 11.62 -31.00 -14.91
N GLN A 189 11.41 -31.30 -16.19
CA GLN A 189 10.74 -32.53 -16.62
C GLN A 189 11.45 -33.79 -16.08
N ALA A 190 12.78 -33.79 -16.03
CA ALA A 190 13.57 -34.90 -15.51
C ALA A 190 13.59 -35.01 -13.97
N LYS A 191 13.11 -33.99 -13.24
CA LYS A 191 13.21 -33.85 -11.78
C LYS A 191 11.87 -33.90 -11.06
N SER A 192 10.75 -34.11 -11.76
CA SER A 192 9.44 -34.08 -11.11
C SER A 192 9.27 -35.31 -10.22
N GLU A 193 9.36 -35.10 -8.90
CA GLU A 193 9.16 -36.13 -7.87
C GLU A 193 7.70 -36.17 -7.38
N VAL A 194 6.88 -35.20 -7.77
CA VAL A 194 5.49 -35.03 -7.28
C VAL A 194 4.51 -35.23 -8.43
N ASP A 195 3.61 -36.21 -8.29
CA ASP A 195 2.55 -36.46 -9.27
C ASP A 195 1.65 -35.23 -9.44
N ASN A 196 1.42 -34.83 -10.70
CA ASN A 196 0.57 -33.70 -11.10
C ASN A 196 1.06 -32.30 -10.69
N GLU A 197 2.32 -32.11 -10.29
CA GLU A 197 2.91 -30.78 -10.09
C GLU A 197 3.15 -30.09 -11.44
N THR A 198 2.70 -28.84 -11.60
CA THR A 198 3.02 -28.05 -12.80
C THR A 198 4.47 -27.56 -12.78
N LEU A 199 5.02 -27.22 -13.95
CA LEU A 199 6.38 -26.66 -14.05
C LEU A 199 6.55 -25.40 -13.17
N ALA A 200 5.55 -24.52 -13.16
CA ALA A 200 5.57 -23.31 -12.34
C ALA A 200 5.60 -23.64 -10.84
N GLU A 201 4.83 -24.62 -10.39
CA GLU A 201 4.84 -25.06 -9.00
C GLU A 201 6.19 -25.65 -8.59
N ALA A 202 6.80 -26.48 -9.44
CA ALA A 202 8.12 -27.07 -9.18
C ALA A 202 9.21 -25.99 -9.04
N ILE A 203 9.22 -25.00 -9.93
CA ILE A 203 10.16 -23.87 -9.89
C ILE A 203 9.98 -23.04 -8.61
N VAL A 204 8.74 -22.71 -8.26
CA VAL A 204 8.45 -21.91 -7.06
C VAL A 204 8.75 -22.68 -5.78
N ARG A 205 8.56 -24.00 -5.77
CA ARG A 205 9.00 -24.87 -4.68
C ARG A 205 10.52 -24.84 -4.53
N GLU A 206 11.27 -24.98 -5.62
CA GLU A 206 12.74 -24.86 -5.62
C GLU A 206 13.19 -23.50 -5.09
N MET A 207 12.58 -22.41 -5.57
CA MET A 207 12.87 -21.04 -5.13
C MET A 207 12.69 -20.91 -3.60
N ARG A 208 11.57 -21.41 -3.06
CA ARG A 208 11.29 -21.40 -1.62
C ARG A 208 12.30 -22.22 -0.82
N LEU A 209 12.73 -23.37 -1.34
CA LEU A 209 13.79 -24.19 -0.72
C LEU A 209 15.12 -23.45 -0.70
N LYS A 210 15.54 -22.81 -1.80
CA LYS A 210 16.77 -21.99 -1.83
C LYS A 210 16.73 -20.83 -0.84
N ILE A 211 15.58 -20.16 -0.71
CA ILE A 211 15.38 -19.13 0.33
C ILE A 211 15.59 -19.73 1.72
N GLN A 212 15.00 -20.90 1.99
CA GLN A 212 15.13 -21.59 3.27
C GLN A 212 16.56 -22.02 3.56
N GLU A 213 17.26 -22.58 2.58
CA GLU A 213 18.67 -22.97 2.72
C GLU A 213 19.55 -21.76 3.03
N ALA A 214 19.39 -20.67 2.26
CA ALA A 214 20.21 -19.47 2.37
C ALA A 214 19.94 -18.65 3.64
N THR A 215 18.70 -18.67 4.16
CA THR A 215 18.29 -17.77 5.25
C THR A 215 17.90 -18.47 6.54
N GLN A 216 17.60 -19.77 6.48
CA GLN A 216 16.93 -20.56 7.51
C GLN A 216 15.51 -20.07 7.84
N LEU A 217 14.88 -19.35 6.91
CA LEU A 217 13.52 -18.80 7.04
C LEU A 217 12.62 -19.33 5.92
N THR A 218 11.31 -19.41 6.16
CA THR A 218 10.35 -19.87 5.15
C THR A 218 9.67 -18.70 4.44
N ALA A 219 9.21 -18.97 3.22
CA ALA A 219 8.37 -18.07 2.46
C ALA A 219 7.14 -18.83 1.93
N SER A 220 6.05 -18.08 1.74
CA SER A 220 4.87 -18.55 1.01
C SER A 220 4.78 -17.86 -0.34
N ALA A 221 4.18 -18.52 -1.33
CA ALA A 221 4.13 -18.00 -2.69
C ALA A 221 2.77 -18.21 -3.36
N GLY A 222 2.40 -17.28 -4.24
CA GLY A 222 1.21 -17.39 -5.07
C GLY A 222 1.59 -17.29 -6.53
N ILE A 223 1.03 -18.15 -7.36
CA ILE A 223 1.37 -18.30 -8.77
C ILE A 223 0.09 -18.08 -9.57
N ALA A 224 0.08 -17.11 -10.48
CA ALA A 224 -1.10 -16.78 -11.29
C ALA A 224 -0.72 -16.01 -12.56
N ALA A 225 -1.72 -15.76 -13.40
CA ALA A 225 -1.55 -15.00 -14.64
C ALA A 225 -1.19 -13.52 -14.46
N ASN A 226 -1.42 -12.93 -13.28
CA ASN A 226 -1.14 -11.52 -13.01
C ASN A 226 -0.82 -11.25 -11.53
N THR A 227 -0.25 -10.08 -11.27
CA THR A 227 0.19 -9.62 -9.94
C THR A 227 -0.93 -9.65 -8.89
N ARG A 228 -2.15 -9.21 -9.23
CA ARG A 228 -3.28 -9.18 -8.29
C ARG A 228 -3.63 -10.58 -7.79
N LEU A 229 -3.80 -11.51 -8.73
CA LEU A 229 -4.14 -12.89 -8.40
C LEU A 229 -2.99 -13.58 -7.65
N ALA A 230 -1.74 -13.37 -8.09
CA ALA A 230 -0.57 -13.94 -7.44
C ALA A 230 -0.47 -13.49 -5.97
N LYS A 231 -0.70 -12.20 -5.68
CA LYS A 231 -0.72 -11.68 -4.31
C LYS A 231 -1.74 -12.39 -3.43
N VAL A 232 -2.98 -12.52 -3.93
CA VAL A 232 -4.05 -13.19 -3.19
C VAL A 232 -3.69 -14.66 -2.95
N CYS A 233 -3.16 -15.35 -3.95
CA CYS A 233 -2.77 -16.76 -3.87
C CYS A 233 -1.69 -17.00 -2.81
N SER A 234 -0.72 -16.08 -2.68
CA SER A 234 0.39 -16.20 -1.73
C SER A 234 -0.04 -16.24 -0.26
N ASP A 235 -1.24 -15.71 0.05
CA ASP A 235 -1.80 -15.69 1.39
C ASP A 235 -2.66 -16.93 1.72
N LEU A 236 -3.04 -17.75 0.73
CA LEU A 236 -4.01 -18.84 0.93
C LEU A 236 -3.42 -19.99 1.73
N ASN A 237 -2.21 -20.42 1.39
CA ASN A 237 -1.52 -21.56 2.00
C ASN A 237 -0.42 -21.15 2.99
N LYS A 238 -0.50 -19.94 3.56
CA LYS A 238 0.41 -19.50 4.62
C LYS A 238 0.22 -20.31 5.91
N PRO A 239 1.29 -20.67 6.65
CA PRO A 239 2.71 -20.44 6.33
C PRO A 239 3.35 -21.56 5.50
N ASN A 240 4.51 -21.26 4.92
CA ASN A 240 5.38 -22.17 4.20
C ASN A 240 4.64 -23.03 3.17
N GLY A 241 3.74 -22.41 2.42
CA GLY A 241 2.98 -23.06 1.36
C GLY A 241 2.94 -22.23 0.09
N GLN A 242 2.47 -22.84 -0.98
CA GLN A 242 2.21 -22.14 -2.24
C GLN A 242 0.84 -22.48 -2.79
N TYR A 243 0.29 -21.61 -3.63
CA TYR A 243 -0.98 -21.84 -4.32
C TYR A 243 -0.85 -21.44 -5.79
N TYR A 244 -1.21 -22.36 -6.69
CA TYR A 244 -1.27 -22.13 -8.12
C TYR A 244 -2.71 -21.90 -8.56
N LEU A 245 -2.96 -20.77 -9.22
CA LEU A 245 -4.19 -20.49 -9.93
C LEU A 245 -3.93 -20.64 -11.43
N PRO A 246 -4.55 -21.63 -12.11
CA PRO A 246 -4.36 -21.84 -13.54
C PRO A 246 -4.63 -20.58 -14.37
N SER A 247 -3.79 -20.36 -15.39
CA SER A 247 -3.93 -19.26 -16.37
C SER A 247 -5.03 -19.57 -17.39
N ASP A 248 -6.24 -19.85 -16.90
CA ASP A 248 -7.45 -20.11 -17.67
C ASP A 248 -8.57 -19.19 -17.17
N THR A 249 -9.31 -18.59 -18.10
CA THR A 249 -10.39 -17.66 -17.76
C THR A 249 -11.46 -18.30 -16.88
N ARG A 250 -11.82 -19.58 -17.11
CA ARG A 250 -12.83 -20.24 -16.29
C ARG A 250 -12.35 -20.41 -14.85
N ALA A 251 -11.14 -20.94 -14.65
CA ALA A 251 -10.52 -21.10 -13.34
C ALA A 251 -10.39 -19.76 -12.59
N ILE A 252 -9.97 -18.70 -13.28
CA ILE A 252 -9.86 -17.35 -12.71
C ILE A 252 -11.23 -16.83 -12.27
N MET A 253 -12.26 -16.96 -13.11
CA MET A 253 -13.60 -16.49 -12.77
C MET A 253 -14.22 -17.31 -11.64
N ASP A 254 -14.03 -18.63 -11.61
CA ASP A 254 -14.48 -19.49 -10.51
C ASP A 254 -13.83 -19.13 -9.18
N PHE A 255 -12.55 -18.74 -9.22
CA PHE A 255 -11.82 -18.24 -8.07
C PHE A 255 -12.34 -16.87 -7.61
N ILE A 256 -12.41 -15.89 -8.52
CA ILE A 256 -12.82 -14.52 -8.22
C ILE A 256 -14.26 -14.44 -7.73
N ASN A 257 -15.18 -15.22 -8.29
CA ASN A 257 -16.59 -15.18 -7.91
C ASN A 257 -16.82 -15.51 -6.42
N LYS A 258 -15.93 -16.31 -5.82
CA LYS A 258 -16.00 -16.75 -4.42
C LYS A 258 -15.10 -15.96 -3.48
N LEU A 259 -14.24 -15.09 -4.02
CA LEU A 259 -13.24 -14.37 -3.23
C LEU A 259 -13.89 -13.21 -2.44
N PRO A 260 -13.69 -13.13 -1.11
CA PRO A 260 -14.13 -11.98 -0.34
C PRO A 260 -13.42 -10.71 -0.78
N ILE A 261 -14.16 -9.61 -0.99
CA ILE A 261 -13.59 -8.34 -1.47
C ILE A 261 -12.43 -7.83 -0.60
N ARG A 262 -12.47 -8.13 0.70
CA ARG A 262 -11.47 -7.70 1.68
C ARG A 262 -10.09 -8.33 1.46
N LYS A 263 -10.04 -9.43 0.70
CA LYS A 263 -8.79 -10.11 0.34
C LYS A 263 -8.05 -9.42 -0.81
N ILE A 264 -8.69 -8.52 -1.54
CA ILE A 264 -8.05 -7.76 -2.60
C ILE A 264 -7.18 -6.65 -2.02
N SER A 265 -5.89 -6.64 -2.38
CA SER A 265 -4.97 -5.53 -2.05
C SER A 265 -5.48 -4.22 -2.63
N GLY A 266 -5.78 -3.23 -1.78
CA GLY A 266 -6.41 -1.97 -2.16
C GLY A 266 -7.84 -1.81 -1.62
N ILE A 267 -8.51 -2.89 -1.22
CA ILE A 267 -9.79 -2.84 -0.50
C ILE A 267 -9.54 -2.88 1.01
N GLY A 268 -9.47 -1.69 1.61
CA GLY A 268 -9.38 -1.51 3.06
C GLY A 268 -10.74 -1.53 3.77
N ASN A 269 -10.72 -1.42 5.11
CA ASN A 269 -11.92 -1.46 5.96
C ASN A 269 -13.01 -0.44 5.55
N VAL A 270 -12.62 0.76 5.12
CA VAL A 270 -13.59 1.80 4.71
C VAL A 270 -14.35 1.36 3.45
N THR A 271 -13.63 1.03 2.38
CA THR A 271 -14.22 0.60 1.12
C THR A 271 -15.00 -0.70 1.28
N GLU A 272 -14.50 -1.65 2.08
CA GLU A 272 -15.22 -2.88 2.44
C GLU A 272 -16.58 -2.59 3.07
N GLN A 273 -16.64 -1.69 4.05
CA GLN A 273 -17.91 -1.34 4.71
C GLN A 273 -18.89 -0.66 3.74
N GLN A 274 -18.40 0.23 2.87
CA GLN A 274 -19.24 0.87 1.85
C GLN A 274 -19.81 -0.15 0.86
N LEU A 275 -18.98 -1.04 0.32
CA LEU A 275 -19.41 -2.09 -0.60
C LEU A 275 -20.37 -3.08 0.09
N LYS A 276 -20.09 -3.46 1.34
CA LYS A 276 -20.96 -4.34 2.13
C LYS A 276 -22.33 -3.72 2.36
N ALA A 277 -22.42 -2.41 2.60
CA ALA A 277 -23.69 -1.71 2.72
C ALA A 277 -24.54 -1.80 1.44
N LEU A 278 -23.89 -1.91 0.27
CA LEU A 278 -24.53 -2.14 -1.02
C LEU A 278 -24.78 -3.64 -1.33
N GLY A 279 -24.58 -4.53 -0.35
CA GLY A 279 -24.75 -5.98 -0.54
C GLY A 279 -23.57 -6.68 -1.22
N ILE A 280 -22.43 -6.01 -1.39
CA ILE A 280 -21.24 -6.55 -2.06
C ILE A 280 -20.23 -7.00 -0.99
N THR A 281 -20.05 -8.32 -0.86
CA THR A 281 -19.10 -8.96 0.05
C THR A 281 -18.11 -9.87 -0.67
N LEU A 282 -18.47 -10.35 -1.86
CA LEU A 282 -17.65 -11.17 -2.75
C LEU A 282 -17.34 -10.41 -4.04
N CYS A 283 -16.18 -10.67 -4.66
CA CYS A 283 -15.80 -10.01 -5.91
C CYS A 283 -16.78 -10.30 -7.05
N GLY A 284 -17.37 -11.50 -7.10
CA GLY A 284 -18.40 -11.85 -8.08
C GLY A 284 -19.68 -11.02 -7.98
N GLN A 285 -19.91 -10.33 -6.87
CA GLN A 285 -21.08 -9.45 -6.67
C GLN A 285 -20.84 -8.03 -7.22
N ILE A 286 -19.62 -7.69 -7.66
CA ILE A 286 -19.30 -6.37 -8.20
C ILE A 286 -20.01 -6.14 -9.54
N ARG A 287 -19.87 -7.08 -10.49
CA ARG A 287 -20.42 -6.95 -11.85
C ARG A 287 -21.94 -6.80 -11.87
N PRO A 288 -22.72 -7.62 -11.13
CA PRO A 288 -24.18 -7.42 -11.00
C PRO A 288 -24.58 -6.03 -10.45
N ASN A 289 -23.68 -5.35 -9.74
CA ASN A 289 -23.93 -4.05 -9.12
C ASN A 289 -23.26 -2.87 -9.86
N TYR A 290 -22.81 -3.06 -11.10
CA TYR A 290 -22.15 -2.02 -11.90
C TYR A 290 -22.94 -0.71 -12.00
N GLY A 291 -24.26 -0.77 -12.22
CA GLY A 291 -25.10 0.43 -12.30
C GLY A 291 -25.04 1.27 -11.02
N LEU A 292 -25.13 0.64 -9.85
CA LEU A 292 -25.01 1.31 -8.55
C LEU A 292 -23.60 1.86 -8.35
N LEU A 293 -22.56 1.05 -8.59
CA LEU A 293 -21.18 1.46 -8.39
C LEU A 293 -20.84 2.68 -9.24
N ARG A 294 -21.23 2.68 -10.53
CA ARG A 294 -21.00 3.79 -11.48
C ARG A 294 -21.55 5.13 -11.01
N LEU A 295 -22.65 5.11 -10.27
CA LEU A 295 -23.37 6.31 -9.83
C LEU A 295 -22.93 6.78 -8.43
N LEU A 296 -22.28 5.92 -7.64
CA LEU A 296 -21.92 6.20 -6.23
C LEU A 296 -20.42 6.40 -6.00
N PHE A 297 -19.56 5.96 -6.93
CA PHE A 297 -18.11 6.03 -6.79
C PHE A 297 -17.47 6.87 -7.90
N SER A 298 -16.26 7.37 -7.62
CA SER A 298 -15.44 8.11 -8.60
C SER A 298 -14.96 7.21 -9.73
N ASP A 299 -14.74 7.78 -10.92
CA ASP A 299 -14.30 7.02 -12.11
C ASP A 299 -13.01 6.21 -11.86
N CYS A 300 -12.06 6.73 -11.08
CA CYS A 300 -10.85 6.01 -10.67
C CYS A 300 -11.16 4.72 -9.87
N SER A 301 -12.20 4.74 -9.02
CA SER A 301 -12.61 3.55 -8.27
C SER A 301 -13.28 2.52 -9.19
N LEU A 302 -13.91 2.96 -10.28
CA LEU A 302 -14.69 2.10 -11.16
C LEU A 302 -13.81 1.20 -12.02
N ASP A 303 -12.77 1.74 -12.65
CA ASP A 303 -11.77 0.93 -13.38
C ASP A 303 -11.22 -0.17 -12.48
N TYR A 304 -10.88 0.21 -11.25
CA TYR A 304 -10.40 -0.72 -10.24
C TYR A 304 -11.41 -1.83 -9.91
N PHE A 305 -12.69 -1.50 -9.70
CA PHE A 305 -13.74 -2.49 -9.44
C PHE A 305 -14.02 -3.41 -10.63
N VAL A 306 -14.07 -2.86 -11.86
CA VAL A 306 -14.23 -3.66 -13.09
C VAL A 306 -13.12 -4.70 -13.17
N ARG A 307 -11.86 -4.26 -13.09
CA ARG A 307 -10.70 -5.15 -13.15
C ARG A 307 -10.75 -6.21 -12.05
N ILE A 308 -11.20 -5.89 -10.83
CA ILE A 308 -11.33 -6.89 -9.76
C ILE A 308 -12.36 -7.96 -10.13
N SER A 309 -13.53 -7.54 -10.61
CA SER A 309 -14.63 -8.46 -10.95
C SER A 309 -14.28 -9.43 -12.08
N LEU A 310 -13.31 -9.05 -12.92
CA LEU A 310 -12.78 -9.86 -14.02
C LEU A 310 -11.49 -10.62 -13.64
N GLY A 311 -10.96 -10.45 -12.43
CA GLY A 311 -9.68 -11.06 -12.04
C GLY A 311 -8.47 -10.54 -12.83
N LEU A 312 -8.56 -9.33 -13.38
CA LEU A 312 -7.47 -8.71 -14.13
C LEU A 312 -6.46 -8.06 -13.16
N GLY A 313 -5.26 -7.81 -13.63
CA GLY A 313 -4.19 -7.12 -12.92
C GLY A 313 -2.98 -6.96 -13.85
N GLU A 314 -1.95 -6.28 -13.38
CA GLU A 314 -0.72 -6.10 -14.15
C GLU A 314 -0.04 -7.44 -14.44
N THR A 315 0.29 -7.66 -15.72
CA THR A 315 1.11 -8.76 -16.23
C THR A 315 2.53 -8.33 -16.55
N ASP A 316 2.81 -7.02 -16.59
CA ASP A 316 4.14 -6.44 -16.76
C ASP A 316 4.62 -5.80 -15.45
N LEU A 317 5.82 -6.21 -15.01
CA LEU A 317 6.45 -5.71 -13.79
C LEU A 317 7.27 -4.42 -13.98
N SER A 318 7.44 -3.95 -15.21
CA SER A 318 8.23 -2.76 -15.55
C SER A 318 7.80 -1.51 -14.76
N ASN A 319 6.50 -1.36 -14.49
CA ASN A 319 5.95 -0.25 -13.70
C ASN A 319 6.44 -0.23 -12.24
N TYR A 320 6.82 -1.39 -11.69
CA TYR A 320 7.31 -1.50 -10.32
C TYR A 320 8.83 -1.31 -10.23
N THR A 321 9.57 -1.70 -11.27
CA THR A 321 11.04 -1.60 -11.30
C THR A 321 11.56 -0.25 -11.79
N SER A 322 10.79 0.45 -12.63
CA SER A 322 11.19 1.74 -13.23
C SER A 322 10.71 2.99 -12.47
N GLY A 323 9.95 2.81 -11.39
CA GLY A 323 9.29 3.93 -10.71
C GLY A 323 10.25 4.85 -9.95
N GLU A 324 10.33 6.12 -10.38
CA GLU A 324 11.05 7.15 -9.63
C GLU A 324 10.37 7.45 -8.28
N GLN A 325 11.18 7.62 -7.23
CA GLN A 325 10.67 7.97 -5.90
C GLN A 325 10.01 9.36 -5.91
N LYS A 326 8.69 9.42 -5.68
CA LYS A 326 7.92 10.68 -5.74
C LYS A 326 8.09 11.58 -4.52
N SER A 327 8.46 11.00 -3.37
CA SER A 327 8.69 11.76 -2.13
C SER A 327 9.50 10.98 -1.10
N ILE A 328 10.13 11.71 -0.18
CA ILE A 328 10.90 11.18 0.95
C ILE A 328 10.54 11.95 2.22
N SER A 329 10.45 11.28 3.36
CA SER A 329 10.02 11.89 4.62
C SER A 329 10.56 11.17 5.84
N THR A 330 10.68 11.91 6.93
CA THR A 330 10.83 11.35 8.28
C THR A 330 9.74 11.90 9.20
N GLU A 331 9.30 11.10 10.15
CA GLU A 331 8.35 11.49 11.17
C GLU A 331 8.61 10.78 12.50
N THR A 332 8.29 11.47 13.59
CA THR A 332 8.44 10.93 14.94
C THR A 332 7.19 11.14 15.77
N THR A 333 6.82 10.13 16.55
CA THR A 333 5.73 10.18 17.54
C THR A 333 6.34 10.33 18.93
N PHE A 334 5.78 11.24 19.72
CA PHE A 334 6.29 11.60 21.04
C PHE A 334 5.16 11.83 22.04
N THR A 335 5.50 11.94 23.33
CA THR A 335 4.56 12.33 24.39
C THR A 335 4.03 13.73 24.13
N GLY A 336 2.70 13.90 24.21
CA GLY A 336 2.02 15.14 23.84
C GLY A 336 2.62 16.40 24.45
N THR A 337 2.85 17.44 23.64
CA THR A 337 3.38 18.73 24.10
C THR A 337 2.86 19.89 23.26
N SER A 338 2.66 21.04 23.90
CA SER A 338 2.37 22.35 23.28
C SER A 338 3.57 23.31 23.37
N CYS A 339 4.71 22.87 23.93
CA CYS A 339 5.90 23.71 24.07
C CYS A 339 6.50 24.07 22.71
N LYS A 340 6.38 25.35 22.33
CA LYS A 340 6.88 25.89 21.06
C LYS A 340 8.34 25.54 20.81
N GLN A 341 9.22 25.77 21.78
CA GLN A 341 10.66 25.53 21.65
C GLN A 341 10.96 24.06 21.33
N LYS A 342 10.34 23.12 22.06
CA LYS A 342 10.49 21.68 21.81
C LYS A 342 10.04 21.29 20.40
N LEU A 343 8.88 21.79 19.97
CA LEU A 343 8.35 21.49 18.65
C LEU A 343 9.22 22.08 17.52
N MET A 344 9.76 23.29 17.69
CA MET A 344 10.69 23.88 16.73
C MET A 344 12.02 23.12 16.64
N GLN A 345 12.52 22.62 17.77
CA GLN A 345 13.72 21.78 17.79
C GLN A 345 13.47 20.47 17.05
N MET A 346 12.37 19.77 17.34
CA MET A 346 12.01 18.52 16.66
C MET A 346 11.89 18.69 15.14
N VAL A 347 11.31 19.79 14.65
CA VAL A 347 11.27 20.09 13.20
C VAL A 347 12.68 20.22 12.61
N SER A 348 13.60 20.85 13.36
CA SER A 348 14.99 21.03 12.93
C SER A 348 15.73 19.69 12.88
N ASP A 349 15.58 18.86 13.90
CA ASP A 349 16.18 17.52 13.98
C ASP A 349 15.67 16.63 12.83
N LEU A 350 14.35 16.62 12.58
CA LEU A 350 13.73 15.90 11.46
C LEU A 350 14.23 16.39 10.10
N SER A 351 14.51 17.69 9.94
CA SER A 351 15.05 18.23 8.69
C SER A 351 16.49 17.77 8.43
N ILE A 352 17.30 17.64 9.49
CA ILE A 352 18.67 17.11 9.41
C ILE A 352 18.63 15.63 9.05
N GLU A 353 17.76 14.84 9.69
CA GLU A 353 17.59 13.42 9.38
C GLU A 353 17.13 13.23 7.93
N LEU A 354 16.14 14.01 7.48
CA LEU A 354 15.65 13.98 6.11
C LEU A 354 16.75 14.32 5.10
N HIS A 355 17.57 15.34 5.38
CA HIS A 355 18.73 15.68 4.56
C HIS A 355 19.68 14.48 4.43
N GLY A 356 19.99 13.80 5.53
CA GLY A 356 20.85 12.61 5.52
C GLY A 356 20.34 11.51 4.59
N ASP A 357 19.03 11.27 4.59
CA ASP A 357 18.43 10.26 3.72
C ASP A 357 18.30 10.71 2.25
N MET A 358 18.03 11.99 2.01
CA MET A 358 18.05 12.58 0.66
C MET A 358 19.46 12.53 0.05
N LYS A 359 20.49 12.88 0.83
CA LYS A 359 21.89 12.88 0.39
C LYS A 359 22.39 11.48 0.02
N LYS A 360 22.04 10.45 0.81
CA LYS A 360 22.37 9.03 0.48
C LYS A 360 21.81 8.60 -0.87
N LYS A 361 20.73 9.24 -1.33
CA LYS A 361 20.04 8.94 -2.59
C LYS A 361 20.35 9.94 -3.70
N GLY A 362 21.17 10.97 -3.44
CA GLY A 362 21.44 12.04 -4.42
C GLY A 362 20.20 12.83 -4.84
N LEU A 363 19.22 12.99 -3.94
CA LEU A 363 17.93 13.61 -4.24
C LEU A 363 17.84 15.04 -3.68
N VAL A 364 17.21 15.92 -4.45
CA VAL A 364 16.73 17.25 -4.04
C VAL A 364 15.23 17.33 -4.30
N GLY A 365 14.53 18.30 -3.71
CA GLY A 365 13.09 18.48 -3.98
C GLY A 365 12.61 19.92 -3.90
N LYS A 366 11.40 20.17 -4.43
CA LYS A 366 10.80 21.53 -4.49
C LYS A 366 9.64 21.77 -3.54
N LEU A 367 9.08 20.74 -2.90
CA LEU A 367 7.89 20.90 -2.05
C LEU A 367 8.15 20.38 -0.64
N VAL A 368 8.23 21.29 0.33
CA VAL A 368 8.34 20.96 1.76
C VAL A 368 6.93 20.76 2.31
N THR A 369 6.69 19.65 2.99
CA THR A 369 5.42 19.34 3.66
C THR A 369 5.66 19.08 5.14
N LEU A 370 5.00 19.86 6.00
CA LEU A 370 4.88 19.61 7.42
C LEU A 370 3.68 18.69 7.67
N LYS A 371 3.90 17.62 8.42
CA LYS A 371 2.86 16.73 8.93
C LYS A 371 2.77 16.90 10.45
N THR A 372 1.57 17.13 10.95
CA THR A 372 1.30 17.24 12.39
C THR A 372 0.20 16.27 12.79
N LYS A 373 0.29 15.71 14.00
CA LYS A 373 -0.83 14.98 14.62
C LYS A 373 -1.07 15.54 16.01
N THR A 374 -2.29 15.93 16.30
CA THR A 374 -2.67 16.44 17.62
C THR A 374 -2.72 15.31 18.65
N VAL A 375 -2.73 15.65 19.93
CA VAL A 375 -2.94 14.68 21.01
C VAL A 375 -4.27 13.91 20.90
N ASN A 376 -5.25 14.49 20.19
CA ASN A 376 -6.55 13.90 19.85
C ASN A 376 -6.52 13.11 18.52
N PHE A 377 -5.32 12.77 18.03
CA PHE A 377 -5.08 11.97 16.81
C PHE A 377 -5.53 12.59 15.49
N VAL A 378 -5.90 13.87 15.49
CA VAL A 378 -6.23 14.60 14.25
C VAL A 378 -4.94 14.86 13.47
N LEU A 379 -4.86 14.30 12.27
CA LEU A 379 -3.73 14.48 11.35
C LEU A 379 -3.97 15.71 10.45
N LYS A 380 -2.97 16.56 10.31
CA LYS A 380 -2.96 17.68 9.34
C LYS A 380 -1.65 17.70 8.56
N THR A 381 -1.73 18.12 7.31
CA THR A 381 -0.56 18.37 6.45
C THR A 381 -0.64 19.78 5.88
N ARG A 382 0.51 20.45 5.79
CA ARG A 382 0.68 21.75 5.14
C ARG A 382 1.92 21.71 4.28
N SER A 383 1.86 22.30 3.11
CA SER A 383 2.96 22.26 2.15
C SER A 383 3.27 23.66 1.65
N MET A 384 4.53 23.90 1.30
CA MET A 384 4.98 25.13 0.67
C MET A 384 6.04 24.81 -0.38
N ALA A 385 5.82 25.31 -1.59
CA ALA A 385 6.77 25.17 -2.69
C ALA A 385 7.98 26.11 -2.49
N LEU A 386 9.14 25.64 -2.91
CA LEU A 386 10.40 26.36 -2.93
C LEU A 386 10.65 26.94 -4.33
N GLY A 387 11.45 28.00 -4.41
CA GLY A 387 11.86 28.57 -5.71
C GLY A 387 12.75 27.62 -6.52
N GLU A 388 13.67 26.93 -5.84
CA GLU A 388 14.62 25.99 -6.44
C GLU A 388 14.62 24.65 -5.70
N PRO A 389 14.96 23.53 -6.36
CA PRO A 389 15.14 22.26 -5.68
C PRO A 389 16.29 22.35 -4.68
N THR A 390 16.11 21.77 -3.50
CA THR A 390 17.18 21.69 -2.51
C THR A 390 17.00 20.47 -1.61
N SER A 391 18.09 20.08 -0.96
CA SER A 391 18.12 19.14 0.17
C SER A 391 18.67 19.80 1.43
N ASP A 392 18.85 21.13 1.44
CA ASP A 392 19.43 21.87 2.57
C ASP A 392 18.53 21.79 3.81
N PRO A 393 19.03 21.23 4.94
CA PRO A 393 18.26 21.08 6.16
C PRO A 393 17.84 22.42 6.78
N GLU A 394 18.61 23.49 6.59
CA GLU A 394 18.26 24.81 7.11
C GLU A 394 17.06 25.40 6.36
N VAL A 395 17.04 25.26 5.03
CA VAL A 395 15.92 25.70 4.18
C VAL A 395 14.66 24.91 4.51
N MET A 396 14.76 23.57 4.52
CA MET A 396 13.63 22.69 4.87
C MET A 396 13.09 23.01 6.26
N GLY A 397 13.98 23.13 7.25
CA GLY A 397 13.62 23.44 8.63
C GLY A 397 12.97 24.81 8.77
N LYS A 398 13.50 25.84 8.11
CA LYS A 398 12.91 27.19 8.11
C LYS A 398 11.48 27.19 7.58
N VAL A 399 11.25 26.51 6.46
CA VAL A 399 9.91 26.39 5.86
C VAL A 399 8.97 25.59 6.76
N ALA A 400 9.39 24.42 7.23
CA ALA A 400 8.57 23.59 8.11
C ALA A 400 8.23 24.29 9.43
N ARG A 401 9.17 25.05 10.02
CA ARG A 401 8.91 25.88 11.21
C ARG A 401 7.92 27.01 10.91
N LYS A 402 8.02 27.67 9.75
CA LYS A 402 7.04 28.70 9.32
C LYS A 402 5.63 28.11 9.23
N LEU A 403 5.50 26.92 8.60
CA LEU A 403 4.22 26.21 8.52
C LEU A 403 3.68 25.82 9.89
N LEU A 404 4.55 25.42 10.82
CA LEU A 404 4.17 25.07 12.19
C LEU A 404 3.67 26.30 12.96
N ILE A 405 4.36 27.43 12.86
CA ILE A 405 3.95 28.70 13.48
C ILE A 405 2.56 29.10 12.97
N ALA A 406 2.32 29.04 11.66
CA ALA A 406 1.03 29.38 11.08
C ALA A 406 -0.11 28.45 11.56
N GLU A 407 0.17 27.18 11.90
CA GLU A 407 -0.83 26.31 12.52
C GLU A 407 -1.02 26.60 14.01
N MET A 408 0.02 27.05 14.73
CA MET A 408 -0.09 27.47 16.13
C MET A 408 -0.93 28.75 16.28
N GLU A 409 -0.75 29.71 15.37
CA GLU A 409 -1.48 31.00 15.38
C GLU A 409 -2.98 30.87 15.10
N LYS A 410 -3.43 29.74 14.54
CA LYS A 410 -4.85 29.42 14.35
C LYS A 410 -5.54 28.92 15.61
N CYS A 411 -4.77 28.58 16.64
CA CYS A 411 -5.30 28.07 17.90
C CYS A 411 -5.49 29.21 18.91
N PRO A 412 -6.58 29.19 19.70
CA PRO A 412 -6.77 30.11 20.82
C PRO A 412 -5.61 30.04 21.83
N VAL A 413 -5.39 31.14 22.56
CA VAL A 413 -4.29 31.23 23.54
C VAL A 413 -4.49 30.26 24.71
N ASP A 414 -5.74 30.06 25.11
CA ASP A 414 -6.17 29.16 26.17
C ASP A 414 -6.21 27.68 25.74
N GLU A 415 -6.28 27.41 24.43
CA GLU A 415 -6.23 26.06 23.87
C GLU A 415 -5.09 25.92 22.83
N PRO A 416 -3.81 25.96 23.28
CA PRO A 416 -2.68 25.93 22.36
C PRO A 416 -2.58 24.60 21.62
N LEU A 417 -2.00 24.65 20.43
CA LEU A 417 -1.77 23.46 19.60
C LEU A 417 -0.90 22.41 20.32
N SER A 418 -1.53 21.34 20.78
CA SER A 418 -0.86 20.23 21.43
C SER A 418 -0.65 19.06 20.46
N LEU A 419 0.61 18.71 20.19
CA LEU A 419 1.02 17.73 19.20
C LEU A 419 1.61 16.49 19.84
N ARG A 420 1.48 15.35 19.13
CA ARG A 420 2.06 14.04 19.48
C ARG A 420 2.87 13.41 18.34
N LEU A 421 2.84 14.01 17.15
CA LEU A 421 3.66 13.60 16.01
C LEU A 421 3.99 14.83 15.17
N LEU A 422 5.23 14.86 14.70
CA LEU A 422 5.73 15.78 13.69
C LEU A 422 6.42 14.98 12.60
N GLY A 423 6.27 15.44 11.36
CA GLY A 423 7.00 14.90 10.22
C GLY A 423 7.32 15.99 9.22
N VAL A 424 8.44 15.81 8.52
CA VAL A 424 8.89 16.66 7.42
C VAL A 424 9.03 15.77 6.20
N ARG A 425 8.46 16.21 5.08
CA ARG A 425 8.47 15.50 3.80
C ARG A 425 8.93 16.43 2.69
N MET A 426 9.76 15.90 1.81
CA MET A 426 10.10 16.50 0.52
C MET A 426 9.43 15.72 -0.60
N SER A 427 8.86 16.43 -1.57
CA SER A 427 8.34 15.87 -2.82
C SER A 427 8.69 16.76 -4.00
N ASN A 428 8.28 16.35 -5.20
CA ASN A 428 8.76 16.89 -6.48
C ASN A 428 10.28 16.73 -6.53
N LEU A 429 10.71 15.47 -6.40
CA LEU A 429 12.10 15.11 -6.30
C LEU A 429 12.78 15.14 -7.68
N SER A 430 14.07 15.44 -7.69
CA SER A 430 14.94 15.33 -8.85
C SER A 430 16.35 14.95 -8.40
N GLU A 431 17.17 14.43 -9.31
CA GLU A 431 18.57 14.16 -9.03
C GLU A 431 19.36 15.45 -8.85
N GLU A 432 20.25 15.49 -7.86
CA GLU A 432 21.06 16.66 -7.52
C GLU A 432 21.99 17.11 -8.67
N ALA A 433 22.44 16.17 -9.53
CA ALA A 433 23.27 16.47 -10.69
C ALA A 433 22.54 17.30 -11.77
N SER A 434 21.20 17.30 -11.77
CA SER A 434 20.39 18.06 -12.74
C SER A 434 20.19 19.54 -12.37
N SER A 435 20.61 19.99 -11.18
CA SER A 435 20.45 21.38 -10.73
C SER A 435 21.63 22.32 -11.05
N GLY A 436 22.57 21.90 -11.92
CA GLY A 436 23.63 22.78 -12.43
C GLY A 436 23.07 23.84 -13.38
N ARG A 437 22.90 25.08 -12.89
CA ARG A 437 22.55 26.31 -13.65
C ARG A 437 21.82 26.05 -14.97
N ALA A 438 20.49 26.06 -14.94
CA ALA A 438 19.71 26.33 -16.14
C ALA A 438 20.18 27.69 -16.70
N LYS A 439 21.05 27.67 -17.72
CA LYS A 439 21.39 28.86 -18.51
C LYS A 439 20.07 29.36 -19.07
N GLN A 440 19.66 30.54 -18.60
CA GLN A 440 18.53 31.30 -19.09
C GLN A 440 18.52 31.24 -20.63
N THR A 441 17.56 30.51 -21.21
CA THR A 441 17.34 30.55 -22.65
C THR A 441 16.88 31.96 -23.00
N THR A 442 17.73 32.72 -23.67
CA THR A 442 17.39 34.01 -24.24
C THR A 442 16.18 33.86 -25.16
N ILE A 443 15.32 34.89 -25.18
CA ILE A 443 14.10 35.00 -26.00
C ILE A 443 14.35 34.60 -27.47
N SER A 444 15.57 34.79 -27.97
CA SER A 444 16.01 34.37 -29.30
C SER A 444 15.79 32.87 -29.59
N LYS A 445 15.94 31.98 -28.60
CA LYS A 445 15.74 30.52 -28.77
C LYS A 445 14.27 30.08 -28.75
N MET A 446 13.34 30.93 -28.32
CA MET A 446 11.90 30.63 -28.37
C MET A 446 11.32 30.80 -29.79
N PHE A 447 11.89 31.68 -30.61
CA PHE A 447 11.38 31.95 -31.96
C PHE A 447 11.91 30.97 -33.03
N GLU A 448 12.98 30.22 -32.77
CA GLU A 448 13.49 29.21 -33.71
C GLU A 448 12.68 27.90 -33.71
N LYS A 449 11.86 27.64 -32.67
CA LYS A 449 11.08 26.40 -32.53
C LYS A 449 9.70 26.42 -33.20
N GLN A 450 9.22 27.58 -33.68
CA GLN A 450 7.88 27.70 -34.26
C GLN A 450 7.79 27.38 -35.76
N THR A 451 8.89 27.07 -36.45
CA THR A 451 8.87 26.82 -37.90
C THR A 451 9.00 25.36 -38.32
N VAL A 452 9.15 24.40 -37.40
CA VAL A 452 9.29 22.97 -37.77
C VAL A 452 8.50 22.06 -36.82
N SER A 453 7.19 21.91 -37.07
CA SER A 453 6.43 20.67 -36.79
C SER A 453 4.93 20.85 -37.13
N ALA A 454 4.62 20.91 -38.43
CA ALA A 454 3.32 20.50 -38.91
C ALA A 454 3.43 19.05 -39.39
N GLY A 455 2.96 18.09 -38.58
CA GLY A 455 2.81 16.70 -39.03
C GLY A 455 2.86 15.64 -37.92
N ARG A 456 1.68 15.05 -37.69
CA ARG A 456 1.39 13.75 -37.03
C ARG A 456 1.38 13.71 -35.49
N GLU A 457 0.17 13.83 -34.94
CA GLU A 457 -0.20 13.28 -33.63
C GLU A 457 -0.98 11.97 -33.83
N SER A 458 -0.52 10.87 -33.21
CA SER A 458 -1.34 9.70 -32.89
C SER A 458 -1.30 9.46 -31.39
N SER A 459 -2.48 9.38 -30.81
CA SER A 459 -2.81 9.38 -29.39
C SER A 459 -2.45 8.09 -28.64
N SER A 460 -1.63 8.22 -27.60
CA SER A 460 -1.69 7.41 -26.38
C SER A 460 -1.04 8.21 -25.25
N ASN A 461 -1.86 8.74 -24.33
CA ASN A 461 -1.37 9.32 -23.08
C ASN A 461 -2.37 9.02 -21.97
N TYR A 462 -1.92 8.14 -21.07
CA TYR A 462 -2.58 7.81 -19.82
C TYR A 462 -2.63 9.03 -18.89
N CYS A 463 -3.80 9.21 -18.27
CA CYS A 463 -4.21 10.40 -17.55
C CYS A 463 -3.50 10.56 -16.19
N LEU A 464 -2.69 11.61 -16.07
CA LEU A 464 -2.34 12.27 -14.82
C LEU A 464 -2.86 13.72 -14.89
N VAL A 465 -4.07 13.98 -14.41
CA VAL A 465 -4.48 15.35 -14.07
C VAL A 465 -5.33 15.38 -12.81
N THR A 466 -4.79 16.04 -11.80
CA THR A 466 -5.47 16.54 -10.60
C THR A 466 -6.14 17.88 -10.88
N GLU A 467 -7.29 18.09 -10.23
CA GLU A 467 -7.98 19.36 -9.93
C GLU A 467 -8.55 20.19 -11.10
N SER A 468 -9.89 20.21 -11.18
CA SER A 468 -10.74 21.43 -11.25
C SER A 468 -12.05 21.13 -11.97
N VAL A 469 -13.14 20.83 -11.25
CA VAL A 469 -14.48 21.34 -11.61
C VAL A 469 -15.32 21.47 -10.34
N ALA A 470 -15.36 22.68 -9.79
CA ALA A 470 -16.49 23.17 -9.02
C ALA A 470 -17.16 24.25 -9.87
N ARG A 471 -18.50 24.20 -9.94
CA ARG A 471 -19.47 25.07 -10.66
C ARG A 471 -20.06 24.43 -11.91
N GLU A 472 -21.29 23.94 -11.78
CA GLU A 472 -22.46 24.45 -12.52
C GLU A 472 -23.70 23.64 -12.09
N VAL A 473 -24.44 24.18 -11.12
CA VAL A 473 -25.83 23.85 -10.86
C VAL A 473 -26.57 25.18 -10.87
N GLN A 474 -27.07 25.59 -12.04
CA GLN A 474 -28.25 26.45 -12.18
C GLN A 474 -28.57 26.59 -13.67
N ALA A 475 -29.75 26.10 -14.09
CA ALA A 475 -30.56 26.55 -15.22
C ALA A 475 -31.19 25.36 -15.96
N PHE A 476 -32.35 24.91 -15.48
CA PHE A 476 -33.44 24.44 -16.34
C PHE A 476 -34.74 24.60 -15.54
N HIS A 477 -35.26 25.82 -15.56
CA HIS A 477 -36.68 26.10 -15.57
C HIS A 477 -36.88 27.14 -16.67
N ASP A 478 -37.81 26.81 -17.58
CA ASP A 478 -38.26 27.48 -18.80
C ASP A 478 -37.48 27.16 -20.09
#